data_AF-A0A8B9KQD1-F1
#
_entry.id   AF-A0A8B9KQD1-F1
#
_cell.length_a   1.000
_cell.length_b   1.000
_cell.length_c   1.000
_cell.angle_alpha   90.00
_cell.angle_beta   90.00
_cell.angle_gamma   90.00
#
_symmetry.space_group_name_H-M   'P 1'
#
loop_
_entity.id
_entity.type
_entity.pdbx_description
1 polymer ?
#
loop_
_entity_poly.entity_id
_entity_poly.type
_entity_poly.pdbx_seq_one_letter_code
_entity_poly.pdbx_strand_id
1 'polypeptide(L)'
;MQILFDYRFAIRKIMLLEFSQYLENYLWVNYSPEVSSNGYLMSICCMVNEKFRENVPAWEVFKKNPSHFPYFFKCVMDACLTGEELGLSLREQTVLLVFLDHCFNSLEVDLIREQVQQLISLPMWMCLLPSRLQHELKKVPKLQKFWNLIKKNYEKMEPKSAEAKMERTFLCALIKKFLVVLMSIPPSGSVDMEKVHYCERFIELMIDLEALLPTRRWFNTVLDDAHLVVNCHLSSLTQREKEGHLFCQLLDMLKFYTGFEINDQTGNALTEKEMTNIHYDRITSLQRAAFAHFPELQDFALSNVAAVDTRQSLTKHFGHLSPNTLHRVASYLCLLPELPEEQDTSYDKELLLELLVSRHERRISQIEQLNQMPLYPTEKIIWDENIVPTEYYSGEGCLALPKLNLQFLTLHDYLLRNFNLFRLESTYEIRQDIEDIVFRMKPWQSEYGGVVFGGWARMAQTIVSFSIVEVAKPNIGENWPARVRADVTVNLNVQEHIKNEWEGLRKHDVCFLITVRPNLPYGTRFDRRQPFVEQTGLVYVRGCEVQGMLDDKGRVIEEGRSFPAPYCEKHCTFQ
;
A
#
# COMPACT_ATOMS: atom_id res chain seq x y z
N MET A 1 -14.46 28.53 -12.70
CA MET A 1 -14.35 27.56 -13.82
C MET A 1 -13.15 27.85 -14.71
N GLN A 2 -13.15 28.91 -15.54
CA GLN A 2 -12.06 29.19 -16.50
C GLN A 2 -10.66 29.26 -15.85
N ILE A 3 -10.55 29.80 -14.64
CA ILE A 3 -9.30 29.86 -13.85
C ILE A 3 -8.76 28.47 -13.43
N LEU A 4 -9.59 27.45 -13.26
CA LEU A 4 -9.11 26.10 -12.88
C LEU A 4 -8.55 25.35 -14.09
N PHE A 5 -9.24 25.48 -15.23
CA PHE A 5 -8.88 24.84 -16.49
C PHE A 5 -7.68 25.50 -17.16
N ASP A 6 -7.67 26.83 -17.26
CA ASP A 6 -6.59 27.59 -17.91
C ASP A 6 -5.25 27.43 -17.20
N TYR A 7 -5.27 27.10 -15.90
CA TYR A 7 -4.07 26.95 -15.06
C TYR A 7 -3.80 25.51 -14.67
N ARG A 8 -4.41 24.52 -15.35
CA ARG A 8 -4.19 23.08 -15.13
C ARG A 8 -4.21 22.72 -13.64
N PHE A 9 -5.26 23.09 -12.91
CA PHE A 9 -5.45 22.78 -11.48
C PHE A 9 -4.26 23.22 -10.59
N ALA A 10 -3.65 24.38 -10.85
CA ALA A 10 -2.57 24.90 -10.02
C ALA A 10 -3.01 25.08 -8.55
N ILE A 11 -2.32 24.41 -7.63
CA ILE A 11 -2.69 24.34 -6.22
C ILE A 11 -2.92 25.72 -5.57
N ARG A 12 -2.03 26.69 -5.83
CA ARG A 12 -2.16 28.06 -5.29
C ARG A 12 -3.46 28.76 -5.68
N LYS A 13 -4.03 28.44 -6.84
CA LYS A 13 -5.32 29.00 -7.27
C LYS A 13 -6.49 28.31 -6.59
N ILE A 14 -6.39 27.00 -6.39
CA ILE A 14 -7.39 26.22 -5.65
C ILE A 14 -7.46 26.71 -4.19
N MET A 15 -6.30 26.86 -3.54
CA MET A 15 -6.20 27.44 -2.19
C MET A 15 -6.85 28.82 -2.08
N LEU A 16 -6.59 29.72 -3.04
CA LEU A 16 -7.20 31.06 -3.02
C LEU A 16 -8.72 31.02 -3.16
N LEU A 17 -9.25 30.10 -3.96
CA LEU A 17 -10.69 29.92 -4.12
C LEU A 17 -11.32 29.34 -2.85
N GLU A 18 -10.70 28.32 -2.26
CA GLU A 18 -11.16 27.72 -1.00
C GLU A 18 -11.15 28.76 0.12
N PHE A 19 -10.04 29.49 0.28
CA PHE A 19 -9.88 30.55 1.29
C PHE A 19 -10.92 31.68 1.13
N SER A 20 -11.35 31.95 -0.11
CA SER A 20 -12.41 32.91 -0.41
C SER A 20 -13.83 32.39 -0.09
N GLN A 21 -13.96 31.19 0.49
CA GLN A 21 -15.21 30.50 0.79
C GLN A 21 -16.06 30.29 -0.48
N TYR A 22 -15.41 29.93 -1.59
CA TYR A 22 -16.07 29.76 -2.88
C TYR A 22 -17.13 28.65 -2.84
N LEU A 23 -16.88 27.58 -2.07
CA LEU A 23 -17.83 26.48 -1.90
C LEU A 23 -19.09 26.93 -1.14
N GLU A 24 -18.90 27.61 -0.01
CA GLU A 24 -19.96 27.99 0.93
C GLU A 24 -20.79 29.16 0.45
N ASN A 25 -20.16 30.16 -0.15
CA ASN A 25 -20.82 31.42 -0.50
C ASN A 25 -21.31 31.47 -1.94
N TYR A 26 -20.81 30.59 -2.82
CA TYR A 26 -21.15 30.62 -4.24
C TYR A 26 -21.58 29.26 -4.79
N LEU A 27 -20.74 28.22 -4.72
CA LEU A 27 -21.03 26.96 -5.40
C LEU A 27 -22.26 26.26 -4.82
N TRP A 28 -22.23 25.85 -3.55
CA TRP A 28 -23.30 24.97 -3.05
C TRP A 28 -24.64 25.67 -2.90
N VAL A 29 -24.63 26.94 -2.48
CA VAL A 29 -25.86 27.75 -2.28
C VAL A 29 -26.62 27.97 -3.59
N ASN A 30 -25.91 28.03 -4.72
CA ASN A 30 -26.52 28.22 -6.03
C ASN A 30 -26.61 26.91 -6.85
N TYR A 31 -26.26 25.76 -6.27
CA TYR A 31 -26.31 24.50 -6.99
C TYR A 31 -27.74 23.96 -7.06
N SER A 32 -28.18 23.64 -8.27
CA SER A 32 -29.44 22.94 -8.54
C SER A 32 -29.29 22.04 -9.77
N PRO A 33 -30.19 21.05 -9.97
CA PRO A 33 -30.12 20.17 -11.13
C PRO A 33 -30.12 20.92 -12.47
N GLU A 34 -30.79 22.07 -12.56
CA GLU A 34 -30.95 22.86 -13.78
C GLU A 34 -29.67 23.59 -14.20
N VAL A 35 -28.81 23.95 -13.23
CA VAL A 35 -27.54 24.66 -13.49
C VAL A 35 -26.32 23.74 -13.43
N SER A 36 -26.54 22.45 -13.15
CA SER A 36 -25.50 21.44 -13.06
C SER A 36 -24.76 21.30 -14.40
N SER A 37 -23.44 21.33 -14.34
CA SER A 37 -22.55 21.17 -15.50
C SER A 37 -21.22 20.57 -15.05
N ASN A 38 -20.45 20.00 -15.97
CA ASN A 38 -19.14 19.40 -15.67
C ASN A 38 -18.25 20.36 -14.88
N GLY A 39 -18.17 21.63 -15.29
CA GLY A 39 -17.37 22.60 -14.56
C GLY A 39 -17.89 22.94 -13.16
N TYR A 40 -19.21 22.86 -12.93
CA TYR A 40 -19.79 23.01 -11.59
C TYR A 40 -19.43 21.81 -10.71
N LEU A 41 -19.59 20.60 -11.24
CA LEU A 41 -19.25 19.34 -10.56
C LEU A 41 -17.77 19.32 -10.16
N MET A 42 -16.88 19.58 -11.12
CA MET A 42 -15.44 19.63 -10.90
C MET A 42 -15.05 20.69 -9.87
N SER A 43 -15.68 21.88 -9.92
CA SER A 43 -15.38 22.94 -8.96
C SER A 43 -15.75 22.54 -7.53
N ILE A 44 -16.92 21.91 -7.32
CA ILE A 44 -17.32 21.40 -6.01
C ILE A 44 -16.33 20.33 -5.52
N CYS A 45 -16.01 19.34 -6.36
CA CYS A 45 -15.08 18.26 -6.00
C CYS A 45 -13.69 18.82 -5.65
N CYS A 46 -13.17 19.77 -6.43
CA CYS A 46 -11.89 20.42 -6.14
C CYS A 46 -11.89 21.12 -4.77
N MET A 47 -12.95 21.85 -4.42
CA MET A 47 -13.03 22.54 -3.13
C MET A 47 -13.13 21.54 -1.97
N VAL A 48 -13.86 20.44 -2.12
CA VAL A 48 -13.94 19.40 -1.09
C VAL A 48 -12.57 18.74 -0.89
N ASN A 49 -11.92 18.31 -1.97
CA ASN A 49 -10.59 17.69 -1.88
C ASN A 49 -9.55 18.65 -1.27
N GLU A 50 -9.62 19.94 -1.62
CA GLU A 50 -8.75 20.96 -1.03
C GLU A 50 -8.99 21.12 0.47
N LYS A 51 -10.25 21.09 0.93
CA LYS A 51 -10.57 21.15 2.36
C LYS A 51 -10.00 19.95 3.11
N PHE A 52 -10.01 18.75 2.53
CA PHE A 52 -9.34 17.59 3.09
C PHE A 52 -7.81 17.76 3.13
N ARG A 53 -7.22 18.32 2.07
CA ARG A 53 -5.78 18.60 1.98
C ARG A 53 -5.31 19.58 3.07
N GLU A 54 -6.12 20.62 3.33
CA GLU A 54 -5.86 21.62 4.38
C GLU A 54 -6.38 21.19 5.78
N ASN A 55 -6.95 19.99 5.88
CA ASN A 55 -7.49 19.43 7.13
C ASN A 55 -8.54 20.33 7.81
N VAL A 56 -9.47 20.88 7.01
CA VAL A 56 -10.60 21.70 7.49
C VAL A 56 -11.95 20.98 7.23
N PRO A 57 -13.03 21.32 7.97
CA PRO A 57 -14.32 20.65 7.81
C PRO A 57 -14.89 20.75 6.39
N ALA A 58 -14.99 19.62 5.69
CA ALA A 58 -15.38 19.59 4.27
C ALA A 58 -16.91 19.53 4.04
N TRP A 59 -17.68 19.02 5.00
CA TRP A 59 -19.06 18.59 4.75
C TRP A 59 -20.16 19.55 5.24
N GLU A 60 -19.81 20.59 6.01
CA GLU A 60 -20.79 21.44 6.72
C GLU A 60 -21.78 22.15 5.80
N VAL A 61 -21.32 22.60 4.63
CA VAL A 61 -22.17 23.29 3.65
C VAL A 61 -23.28 22.38 3.10
N PHE A 62 -22.97 21.11 2.89
CA PHE A 62 -23.91 20.11 2.37
C PHE A 62 -24.91 19.70 3.44
N LYS A 63 -24.47 19.58 4.72
CA LYS A 63 -25.37 19.33 5.86
C LYS A 63 -26.39 20.45 6.02
N LYS A 64 -25.98 21.71 5.79
CA LYS A 64 -26.87 22.88 5.90
C LYS A 64 -27.97 22.87 4.84
N ASN A 65 -27.64 22.52 3.60
CA ASN A 65 -28.57 22.46 2.47
C ASN A 65 -28.46 21.09 1.74
N PRO A 66 -29.09 20.02 2.25
CA PRO A 66 -28.84 18.66 1.75
C PRO A 66 -29.62 18.27 0.49
N SER A 67 -30.65 19.05 0.10
CA SER A 67 -31.66 18.66 -0.90
C SER A 67 -31.11 18.21 -2.26
N HIS A 68 -30.03 18.84 -2.73
CA HIS A 68 -29.46 18.57 -4.05
C HIS A 68 -28.26 17.62 -4.03
N PHE A 69 -27.81 17.18 -2.84
CA PHE A 69 -26.66 16.28 -2.71
C PHE A 69 -26.84 14.92 -3.38
N PRO A 70 -28.01 14.25 -3.29
CA PRO A 70 -28.21 12.97 -3.98
C PRO A 70 -28.04 13.08 -5.50
N TYR A 71 -28.59 14.14 -6.10
CA TYR A 71 -28.44 14.40 -7.55
C TYR A 71 -26.99 14.70 -7.92
N PHE A 72 -26.32 15.57 -7.14
CA PHE A 72 -24.89 15.88 -7.32
C PHE A 72 -24.02 14.63 -7.28
N PHE A 73 -24.20 13.78 -6.26
CA PHE A 73 -23.45 12.56 -6.07
C PHE A 73 -23.66 11.59 -7.24
N LYS A 74 -24.89 11.47 -7.75
CA LYS A 74 -25.20 10.69 -8.95
C LYS A 74 -24.47 11.21 -10.19
N CYS A 75 -24.44 12.52 -10.41
CA CYS A 75 -23.67 13.12 -11.51
C CYS A 75 -22.16 12.85 -11.38
N VAL A 76 -21.61 12.88 -10.17
CA VAL A 76 -20.21 12.52 -9.92
C VAL A 76 -19.94 11.05 -10.25
N MET A 77 -20.82 10.13 -9.85
CA MET A 77 -20.70 8.71 -10.20
C MET A 77 -20.74 8.49 -11.71
N ASP A 78 -21.67 9.13 -12.42
CA ASP A 78 -21.75 9.05 -13.88
C ASP A 78 -20.46 9.56 -14.52
N ALA A 79 -19.98 10.74 -14.10
CA ALA A 79 -18.72 11.31 -14.57
C ALA A 79 -17.49 10.43 -14.30
N CYS A 80 -17.48 9.66 -13.21
CA CYS A 80 -16.42 8.69 -12.94
C CYS A 80 -16.42 7.53 -13.94
N LEU A 81 -17.57 7.15 -14.50
CA LEU A 81 -17.68 6.06 -15.48
C LEU A 81 -17.56 6.58 -16.92
N THR A 82 -18.33 7.59 -17.29
CA THR A 82 -18.47 8.11 -18.66
C THR A 82 -17.63 9.36 -18.93
N GLY A 83 -16.64 9.66 -18.07
CA GLY A 83 -15.83 10.88 -18.17
C GLY A 83 -15.25 11.19 -19.56
N GLU A 84 -14.81 10.19 -20.33
CA GLU A 84 -14.32 10.39 -21.70
C GLU A 84 -15.42 10.88 -22.65
N GLU A 85 -16.64 10.31 -22.54
CA GLU A 85 -17.81 10.72 -23.33
C GLU A 85 -18.26 12.14 -22.96
N LEU A 86 -18.03 12.54 -21.71
CA LEU A 86 -18.30 13.88 -21.18
C LEU A 86 -17.15 14.88 -21.45
N GLY A 87 -16.08 14.46 -22.13
CA GLY A 87 -14.93 15.30 -22.46
C GLY A 87 -14.03 15.64 -21.25
N LEU A 88 -14.10 14.87 -20.17
CA LEU A 88 -13.26 15.03 -18.99
C LEU A 88 -11.91 14.33 -19.20
N SER A 89 -10.83 15.07 -18.96
CA SER A 89 -9.46 14.55 -18.93
C SER A 89 -9.28 13.50 -17.83
N LEU A 90 -8.24 12.67 -17.96
CA LEU A 90 -7.97 11.65 -16.95
C LEU A 90 -7.55 12.28 -15.60
N ARG A 91 -6.87 13.44 -15.65
CA ARG A 91 -6.65 14.27 -14.46
C ARG A 91 -7.94 14.68 -13.75
N GLU A 92 -8.95 15.12 -14.47
CA GLU A 92 -10.26 15.45 -13.88
C GLU A 92 -10.92 14.22 -13.27
N GLN A 93 -10.87 13.09 -13.97
CA GLN A 93 -11.40 11.83 -13.45
C GLN A 93 -10.66 11.38 -12.18
N THR A 94 -9.35 11.67 -12.08
CA THR A 94 -8.56 11.43 -10.86
C THR A 94 -9.04 12.29 -9.70
N VAL A 95 -9.40 13.57 -9.93
CA VAL A 95 -10.00 14.44 -8.91
C VAL A 95 -11.34 13.87 -8.42
N LEU A 96 -12.14 13.30 -9.32
CA LEU A 96 -13.39 12.63 -8.95
C LEU A 96 -13.15 11.37 -8.11
N LEU A 97 -12.11 10.58 -8.41
CA LEU A 97 -11.72 9.43 -7.59
C LEU A 97 -11.34 9.85 -6.17
N VAL A 98 -10.54 10.90 -6.02
CA VAL A 98 -10.16 11.44 -4.70
C VAL A 98 -11.40 11.94 -3.93
N PHE A 99 -12.33 12.60 -4.62
CA PHE A 99 -13.60 13.01 -4.00
C PHE A 99 -14.41 11.79 -3.51
N LEU A 100 -14.51 10.74 -4.33
CA LEU A 100 -15.19 9.50 -3.92
C LEU A 100 -14.50 8.83 -2.74
N ASP A 101 -13.17 8.79 -2.74
CA ASP A 101 -12.38 8.27 -1.61
C ASP A 101 -12.75 8.99 -0.31
N HIS A 102 -12.81 10.33 -0.34
CA HIS A 102 -13.28 11.12 0.79
C HIS A 102 -14.72 10.78 1.20
N CYS A 103 -15.63 10.53 0.25
CA CYS A 103 -16.99 10.08 0.58
C CYS A 103 -17.01 8.71 1.28
N PHE A 104 -16.24 7.73 0.79
CA PHE A 104 -16.15 6.41 1.42
C PHE A 104 -15.47 6.46 2.79
N ASN A 105 -14.57 7.41 3.01
CA ASN A 105 -13.89 7.64 4.28
C ASN A 105 -14.70 8.51 5.28
N SER A 106 -15.89 9.00 4.91
CA SER A 106 -16.73 9.88 5.75
C SER A 106 -18.13 9.32 6.03
N LEU A 107 -18.24 8.01 6.31
CA LEU A 107 -19.53 7.35 6.58
C LEU A 107 -20.18 7.78 7.91
N GLU A 108 -19.45 8.46 8.79
CA GLU A 108 -20.00 9.11 9.98
C GLU A 108 -20.96 10.26 9.63
N VAL A 109 -20.84 10.83 8.43
CA VAL A 109 -21.76 11.87 7.94
C VAL A 109 -23.00 11.22 7.33
N ASP A 110 -24.15 11.36 8.00
CA ASP A 110 -25.43 10.76 7.60
C ASP A 110 -25.77 10.99 6.12
N LEU A 111 -25.65 12.24 5.66
CA LEU A 111 -25.92 12.62 4.27
C LEU A 111 -25.08 11.83 3.25
N ILE A 112 -23.80 11.60 3.55
CA ILE A 112 -22.87 10.85 2.69
C ILE A 112 -23.19 9.36 2.77
N ARG A 113 -23.36 8.86 3.99
CA ARG A 113 -23.66 7.44 4.26
C ARG A 113 -24.91 6.96 3.52
N GLU A 114 -25.96 7.76 3.46
CA GLU A 114 -27.19 7.42 2.74
C GLU A 114 -26.97 7.18 1.24
N GLN A 115 -26.06 7.93 0.61
CA GLN A 115 -25.71 7.74 -0.80
C GLN A 115 -24.79 6.53 -0.97
N VAL A 116 -23.74 6.45 -0.15
CA VAL A 116 -22.72 5.40 -0.25
C VAL A 116 -23.27 4.00 0.06
N GLN A 117 -24.20 3.87 1.02
CA GLN A 117 -24.78 2.57 1.40
C GLN A 117 -25.39 1.81 0.22
N GLN A 118 -25.90 2.52 -0.79
CA GLN A 118 -26.50 1.92 -1.98
C GLN A 118 -25.46 1.22 -2.87
N LEU A 119 -24.19 1.66 -2.79
CA LEU A 119 -23.07 1.15 -3.57
C LEU A 119 -22.37 -0.06 -2.92
N ILE A 120 -22.42 -0.15 -1.59
CA ILE A 120 -21.63 -1.13 -0.81
C ILE A 120 -22.48 -2.17 -0.08
N SER A 121 -23.80 -2.16 -0.26
CA SER A 121 -24.68 -3.16 0.36
C SER A 121 -24.71 -4.48 -0.43
N LEU A 122 -25.24 -5.54 0.19
CA LEU A 122 -25.41 -6.87 -0.43
C LEU A 122 -25.94 -6.86 -1.89
N PRO A 123 -26.88 -5.98 -2.32
CA PRO A 123 -27.31 -5.92 -3.72
C PRO A 123 -26.18 -5.70 -4.73
N MET A 124 -25.01 -5.20 -4.33
CA MET A 124 -23.86 -5.06 -5.21
C MET A 124 -23.40 -6.41 -5.82
N TRP A 125 -23.67 -7.53 -5.14
CA TRP A 125 -23.40 -8.87 -5.65
C TRP A 125 -24.15 -9.24 -6.93
N MET A 126 -25.03 -8.37 -7.43
CA MET A 126 -25.65 -8.52 -8.76
C MET A 126 -24.63 -8.46 -9.90
N CYS A 127 -23.44 -7.90 -9.66
CA CYS A 127 -22.36 -7.87 -10.65
C CYS A 127 -21.50 -9.14 -10.68
N LEU A 128 -21.60 -10.01 -9.67
CA LEU A 128 -20.81 -11.24 -9.59
C LEU A 128 -21.19 -12.22 -10.69
N LEU A 129 -20.22 -13.06 -11.07
CA LEU A 129 -20.50 -14.23 -11.87
C LEU A 129 -21.62 -15.08 -11.22
N PRO A 130 -22.63 -15.58 -11.97
CA PRO A 130 -23.75 -16.31 -11.37
C PRO A 130 -23.32 -17.56 -10.57
N SER A 131 -22.28 -18.26 -11.03
CA SER A 131 -21.71 -19.40 -10.31
C SER A 131 -21.01 -18.97 -9.03
N ARG A 132 -20.27 -17.84 -9.06
CA ARG A 132 -19.65 -17.24 -7.87
C ARG A 132 -20.69 -16.84 -6.82
N LEU A 133 -21.74 -16.14 -7.23
CA LEU A 133 -22.84 -15.76 -6.35
C LEU A 133 -23.46 -16.98 -5.66
N GLN A 134 -23.77 -18.04 -6.43
CA GLN A 134 -24.31 -19.28 -5.87
C GLN A 134 -23.34 -19.94 -4.89
N HIS A 135 -22.04 -19.91 -5.17
CA HIS A 135 -21.01 -20.43 -4.27
C HIS A 135 -21.01 -19.69 -2.93
N GLU A 136 -21.02 -18.36 -2.94
CA GLU A 136 -21.03 -17.57 -1.69
C GLU A 136 -22.33 -17.74 -0.90
N LEU A 137 -23.48 -17.81 -1.57
CA LEU A 137 -24.77 -18.08 -0.92
C LEU A 137 -24.85 -19.48 -0.30
N LYS A 138 -24.19 -20.48 -0.89
CA LYS A 138 -24.08 -21.83 -0.32
C LYS A 138 -23.18 -21.86 0.91
N LYS A 139 -22.09 -21.09 0.95
CA LYS A 139 -21.22 -20.98 2.12
C LYS A 139 -21.96 -20.37 3.32
N VAL A 140 -22.84 -19.40 3.07
CA VAL A 140 -23.64 -18.75 4.13
C VAL A 140 -25.14 -18.87 3.80
N PRO A 141 -25.78 -20.03 4.11
CA PRO A 141 -27.17 -20.29 3.71
C PRO A 141 -28.20 -19.26 4.19
N LYS A 142 -27.90 -18.53 5.28
CA LYS A 142 -28.74 -17.42 5.77
C LYS A 142 -28.87 -16.29 4.73
N LEU A 143 -27.83 -16.01 3.95
CA LEU A 143 -27.84 -14.96 2.92
C LEU A 143 -28.80 -15.26 1.78
N GLN A 144 -29.06 -16.55 1.48
CA GLN A 144 -29.99 -16.94 0.42
C GLN A 144 -31.38 -16.32 0.61
N LYS A 145 -31.86 -16.25 1.87
CA LYS A 145 -33.17 -15.67 2.18
C LYS A 145 -33.20 -14.16 1.91
N PHE A 146 -32.17 -13.44 2.35
CA PHE A 146 -32.05 -12.00 2.10
C PHE A 146 -31.88 -11.70 0.61
N TRP A 147 -31.09 -12.50 -0.09
CA TRP A 147 -30.89 -12.38 -1.53
C TRP A 147 -32.20 -12.55 -2.31
N ASN A 148 -32.98 -13.57 -1.98
CA ASN A 148 -34.29 -13.80 -2.61
C ASN A 148 -35.25 -12.62 -2.38
N LEU A 149 -35.21 -12.00 -1.19
CA LEU A 149 -36.00 -10.81 -0.89
C LEU A 149 -35.55 -9.59 -1.72
N ILE A 150 -34.23 -9.35 -1.79
CA ILE A 150 -33.64 -8.26 -2.60
C ILE A 150 -34.04 -8.42 -4.07
N LYS A 151 -33.90 -9.64 -4.62
CA LYS A 151 -34.27 -9.95 -5.99
C LYS A 151 -35.76 -9.70 -6.24
N LYS A 152 -36.63 -10.20 -5.35
CA LYS A 152 -38.09 -9.98 -5.44
C LYS A 152 -38.47 -8.50 -5.35
N ASN A 153 -37.81 -7.72 -4.51
CA ASN A 153 -38.05 -6.28 -4.39
C ASN A 153 -37.59 -5.54 -5.63
N TYR A 154 -36.44 -5.91 -6.19
CA TYR A 154 -35.91 -5.33 -7.42
C TYR A 154 -36.81 -5.63 -8.64
N GLU A 155 -37.35 -6.85 -8.74
CA GLU A 155 -38.30 -7.22 -9.80
C GLU A 155 -39.63 -6.45 -9.74
N LYS A 156 -40.00 -5.92 -8.56
CA LYS A 156 -41.23 -5.15 -8.34
C LYS A 156 -41.07 -3.64 -8.53
N MET A 157 -39.86 -3.13 -8.66
CA MET A 157 -39.63 -1.69 -8.90
C MET A 157 -40.01 -1.35 -10.34
N GLU A 158 -40.99 -0.47 -10.54
CA GLU A 158 -41.34 0.11 -11.84
C GLU A 158 -41.09 1.63 -11.89
N PRO A 159 -40.41 2.13 -12.94
CA PRO A 159 -39.63 1.36 -13.92
C PRO A 159 -38.49 0.62 -13.21
N LYS A 160 -37.95 -0.46 -13.82
CA LYS A 160 -36.69 -1.08 -13.36
C LYS A 160 -35.62 -0.01 -13.42
N SER A 161 -35.45 0.77 -12.35
CA SER A 161 -34.69 2.01 -12.43
C SER A 161 -33.27 1.67 -12.87
N ALA A 162 -32.89 2.17 -14.04
CA ALA A 162 -31.52 2.08 -14.55
C ALA A 162 -30.54 2.61 -13.50
N GLU A 163 -30.99 3.53 -12.64
CA GLU A 163 -30.25 4.11 -11.51
C GLU A 163 -29.93 3.06 -10.45
N ALA A 164 -30.93 2.31 -9.98
CA ALA A 164 -30.71 1.25 -8.99
C ALA A 164 -29.78 0.13 -9.52
N LYS A 165 -29.77 -0.11 -10.84
CA LYS A 165 -28.80 -1.01 -11.47
C LYS A 165 -27.40 -0.39 -11.48
N MET A 166 -27.31 0.87 -11.91
CA MET A 166 -26.06 1.62 -11.97
C MET A 166 -25.37 1.64 -10.60
N GLU A 167 -26.06 2.05 -9.54
CA GLU A 167 -25.55 2.09 -8.16
C GLU A 167 -24.94 0.75 -7.72
N ARG A 168 -25.68 -0.35 -7.94
CA ARG A 168 -25.26 -1.70 -7.52
C ARG A 168 -24.08 -2.24 -8.32
N THR A 169 -23.89 -1.76 -9.55
CA THR A 169 -22.80 -2.20 -10.42
C THR A 169 -21.66 -1.18 -10.51
N PHE A 170 -21.78 -0.04 -9.82
CA PHE A 170 -20.88 1.11 -9.96
C PHE A 170 -19.42 0.72 -9.71
N LEU A 171 -19.10 0.12 -8.56
CA LEU A 171 -17.72 -0.26 -8.23
C LEU A 171 -17.14 -1.31 -9.18
N CYS A 172 -17.97 -2.27 -9.63
CA CYS A 172 -17.54 -3.25 -10.63
C CYS A 172 -17.26 -2.60 -12.00
N ALA A 173 -18.10 -1.66 -12.43
CA ALA A 173 -17.88 -0.90 -13.64
C ALA A 173 -16.63 0.00 -13.55
N LEU A 174 -16.40 0.60 -12.37
CA LEU A 174 -15.22 1.42 -12.11
C LEU A 174 -13.93 0.58 -12.15
N ILE A 175 -13.94 -0.64 -11.57
CA ILE A 175 -12.82 -1.59 -11.69
C ILE A 175 -12.54 -1.91 -13.17
N LYS A 176 -13.57 -2.20 -13.97
CA LYS A 176 -13.38 -2.49 -15.40
C LYS A 176 -12.77 -1.31 -16.15
N LYS A 177 -13.23 -0.09 -15.87
CA LYS A 177 -12.65 1.14 -16.43
C LYS A 177 -11.18 1.29 -16.03
N PHE A 178 -10.86 1.10 -14.75
CA PHE A 178 -9.48 1.13 -14.27
C PHE A 178 -8.60 0.12 -15.02
N LEU A 179 -9.06 -1.12 -15.21
CA LEU A 179 -8.30 -2.13 -15.93
C LEU A 179 -8.01 -1.72 -17.38
N VAL A 180 -8.95 -1.06 -18.05
CA VAL A 180 -8.72 -0.49 -19.40
C VAL A 180 -7.61 0.56 -19.36
N VAL A 181 -7.63 1.47 -18.39
CA VAL A 181 -6.58 2.50 -18.23
C VAL A 181 -5.23 1.85 -17.94
N LEU A 182 -5.17 0.91 -17.00
CA LEU A 182 -3.96 0.20 -16.59
C LEU A 182 -3.33 -0.57 -17.77
N MET A 183 -4.12 -1.32 -18.52
CA MET A 183 -3.64 -2.11 -19.66
C MET A 183 -3.24 -1.25 -20.86
N SER A 184 -3.65 0.03 -20.89
CA SER A 184 -3.22 0.98 -21.91
C SER A 184 -1.81 1.55 -21.68
N ILE A 185 -1.16 1.22 -20.55
CA ILE A 185 0.19 1.66 -20.22
C ILE A 185 1.22 0.72 -20.88
N PRO A 186 2.14 1.23 -21.72
CA PRO A 186 3.14 0.40 -22.37
C PRO A 186 4.26 -0.03 -21.39
N PRO A 187 4.87 -1.21 -21.60
CA PRO A 187 5.94 -1.73 -20.74
C PRO A 187 7.24 -0.91 -20.80
N SER A 188 7.47 -0.18 -21.89
CA SER A 188 8.66 0.65 -22.09
C SER A 188 8.34 1.92 -22.87
N GLY A 189 9.27 2.89 -22.91
CA GLY A 189 9.09 4.18 -23.58
C GLY A 189 8.38 5.23 -22.73
N SER A 190 7.95 6.35 -23.34
CA SER A 190 7.28 7.44 -22.63
C SER A 190 5.91 6.99 -22.09
N VAL A 191 5.61 7.34 -20.84
CA VAL A 191 4.31 7.11 -20.21
C VAL A 191 3.64 8.42 -19.89
N ASP A 192 2.32 8.46 -20.04
CA ASP A 192 1.49 9.56 -19.58
C ASP A 192 1.31 9.48 -18.06
N MET A 193 1.85 10.46 -17.33
CA MET A 193 1.76 10.51 -15.87
C MET A 193 0.31 10.65 -15.37
N GLU A 194 -0.62 11.17 -16.17
CA GLU A 194 -2.03 11.20 -15.77
C GLU A 194 -2.60 9.78 -15.60
N LYS A 195 -2.15 8.82 -16.43
CA LYS A 195 -2.54 7.40 -16.30
C LYS A 195 -1.96 6.78 -15.04
N VAL A 196 -0.70 7.08 -14.75
CA VAL A 196 0.00 6.59 -13.54
C VAL A 196 -0.73 7.09 -12.30
N HIS A 197 -0.97 8.40 -12.20
CA HIS A 197 -1.65 9.01 -11.04
C HIS A 197 -3.10 8.54 -10.88
N TYR A 198 -3.83 8.35 -11.99
CA TYR A 198 -5.15 7.73 -11.95
C TYR A 198 -5.09 6.32 -11.36
N CYS A 199 -4.11 5.52 -11.77
CA CYS A 199 -3.94 4.16 -11.26
C CYS A 199 -3.56 4.16 -9.77
N GLU A 200 -2.66 5.04 -9.33
CA GLU A 200 -2.27 5.20 -7.92
C GLU A 200 -3.48 5.56 -7.04
N ARG A 201 -4.25 6.59 -7.42
CA ARG A 201 -5.46 7.01 -6.69
C ARG A 201 -6.57 5.96 -6.73
N PHE A 202 -6.65 5.18 -7.80
CA PHE A 202 -7.59 4.06 -7.85
C PHE A 202 -7.22 2.98 -6.84
N ILE A 203 -5.95 2.60 -6.74
CA ILE A 203 -5.51 1.60 -5.74
C ILE A 203 -5.69 2.14 -4.32
N GLU A 204 -5.43 3.42 -4.07
CA GLU A 204 -5.73 4.08 -2.80
C GLU A 204 -7.21 3.90 -2.39
N LEU A 205 -8.14 4.18 -3.31
CA LEU A 205 -9.57 3.96 -3.09
C LEU A 205 -9.88 2.49 -2.76
N MET A 206 -9.25 1.54 -3.46
CA MET A 206 -9.46 0.11 -3.18
C MET A 206 -8.94 -0.29 -1.81
N ILE A 207 -7.79 0.26 -1.38
CA ILE A 207 -7.22 0.03 -0.04
C ILE A 207 -8.22 0.49 1.01
N ASP A 208 -8.73 1.71 0.90
CA ASP A 208 -9.62 2.29 1.91
C ASP A 208 -10.97 1.57 1.99
N LEU A 209 -11.53 1.18 0.84
CA LEU A 209 -12.73 0.33 0.81
C LEU A 209 -12.50 -1.02 1.50
N GLU A 210 -11.34 -1.64 1.30
CA GLU A 210 -11.00 -2.94 1.88
C GLU A 210 -10.58 -2.85 3.35
N ALA A 211 -10.12 -1.69 3.80
CA ALA A 211 -9.60 -1.43 5.14
C ALA A 211 -10.68 -0.98 6.15
N LEU A 212 -11.94 -0.86 5.71
CA LEU A 212 -13.09 -0.46 6.52
C LEU A 212 -14.20 -1.53 6.44
N LEU A 213 -14.65 -2.08 7.58
CA LEU A 213 -15.56 -3.23 7.58
C LEU A 213 -16.91 -2.98 6.86
N PRO A 214 -17.62 -1.85 7.07
CA PRO A 214 -18.84 -1.53 6.34
C PRO A 214 -18.74 -1.59 4.81
N THR A 215 -17.63 -1.11 4.24
CA THR A 215 -17.37 -1.11 2.79
C THR A 215 -16.86 -2.49 2.33
N ARG A 216 -15.94 -3.08 3.09
CA ARG A 216 -15.33 -4.39 2.81
C ARG A 216 -16.33 -5.53 2.74
N ARG A 217 -17.29 -5.59 3.68
CA ARG A 217 -18.14 -6.76 3.97
C ARG A 217 -18.71 -7.46 2.73
N TRP A 218 -19.11 -6.69 1.73
CA TRP A 218 -19.65 -7.22 0.47
C TRP A 218 -18.69 -6.98 -0.70
N PHE A 219 -17.91 -5.90 -0.65
CA PHE A 219 -17.01 -5.49 -1.71
C PHE A 219 -15.80 -6.43 -1.89
N ASN A 220 -15.23 -6.99 -0.82
CA ASN A 220 -14.09 -7.90 -0.90
C ASN A 220 -14.33 -9.08 -1.85
N THR A 221 -15.57 -9.62 -1.85
CA THR A 221 -15.97 -10.67 -2.79
C THR A 221 -16.03 -10.18 -4.24
N VAL A 222 -16.50 -8.95 -4.47
CA VAL A 222 -16.56 -8.33 -5.80
C VAL A 222 -15.16 -8.03 -6.33
N LEU A 223 -14.25 -7.59 -5.46
CA LEU A 223 -12.86 -7.32 -5.78
C LEU A 223 -12.10 -8.60 -6.17
N ASP A 224 -12.32 -9.70 -5.43
CA ASP A 224 -11.77 -11.02 -5.75
C ASP A 224 -12.36 -11.59 -7.05
N ASP A 225 -13.66 -11.42 -7.32
CA ASP A 225 -14.31 -11.86 -8.57
C ASP A 225 -13.82 -11.08 -9.80
N ALA A 226 -13.41 -9.82 -9.61
CA ALA A 226 -12.83 -9.00 -10.67
C ALA A 226 -11.35 -9.32 -10.97
N HIS A 227 -10.71 -10.19 -10.17
CA HIS A 227 -9.29 -10.57 -10.30
C HIS A 227 -8.35 -9.35 -10.31
N LEU A 228 -8.70 -8.28 -9.58
CA LEU A 228 -8.00 -7.00 -9.66
C LEU A 228 -6.51 -7.12 -9.33
N VAL A 229 -6.19 -7.73 -8.18
CA VAL A 229 -4.80 -7.84 -7.70
C VAL A 229 -3.92 -8.60 -8.69
N VAL A 230 -4.45 -9.66 -9.30
CA VAL A 230 -3.74 -10.47 -10.30
C VAL A 230 -3.44 -9.63 -11.55
N ASN A 231 -4.46 -8.93 -12.07
CA ASN A 231 -4.28 -8.04 -13.23
C ASN A 231 -3.28 -6.91 -12.95
N CYS A 232 -3.33 -6.33 -11.75
CA CYS A 232 -2.36 -5.30 -11.33
C CYS A 232 -0.93 -5.86 -11.29
N HIS A 233 -0.74 -7.06 -10.72
CA HIS A 233 0.58 -7.67 -10.59
C HIS A 233 1.21 -8.04 -11.93
N LEU A 234 0.40 -8.42 -12.92
CA LEU A 234 0.86 -8.73 -14.27
C LEU A 234 0.94 -7.50 -15.19
N SER A 235 0.53 -6.33 -14.73
CA SER A 235 0.48 -5.14 -15.57
C SER A 235 1.87 -4.61 -15.91
N SER A 236 1.97 -4.01 -17.10
CA SER A 236 3.17 -3.29 -17.56
C SER A 236 3.66 -2.22 -16.59
N LEU A 237 2.76 -1.61 -15.80
CA LEU A 237 3.12 -0.56 -14.84
C LEU A 237 4.05 -1.08 -13.74
N THR A 238 3.88 -2.32 -13.29
CA THR A 238 4.75 -2.94 -12.27
C THR A 238 6.17 -3.21 -12.78
N GLN A 239 6.35 -3.31 -14.10
CA GLN A 239 7.67 -3.50 -14.72
C GLN A 239 8.47 -2.20 -14.82
N ARG A 240 7.84 -1.05 -14.53
CA ARG A 240 8.46 0.27 -14.60
C ARG A 240 8.99 0.67 -13.23
N GLU A 241 10.28 0.43 -13.00
CA GLU A 241 10.93 0.64 -11.68
C GLU A 241 10.79 2.05 -11.11
N LYS A 242 10.71 3.09 -11.96
CA LYS A 242 10.61 4.49 -11.50
C LYS A 242 9.17 4.96 -11.43
N GLU A 243 8.44 4.90 -12.54
CA GLU A 243 7.08 5.46 -12.63
C GLU A 243 6.04 4.56 -11.94
N GLY A 244 6.30 3.25 -11.82
CA GLY A 244 5.42 2.30 -11.17
C GLY A 244 5.74 2.02 -9.70
N HIS A 245 6.76 2.67 -9.12
CA HIS A 245 7.24 2.37 -7.75
C HIS A 245 6.14 2.58 -6.71
N LEU A 246 5.50 3.75 -6.69
CA LEU A 246 4.40 4.05 -5.77
C LEU A 246 3.21 3.11 -5.99
N PHE A 247 2.85 2.85 -7.25
CA PHE A 247 1.79 1.89 -7.59
C PHE A 247 2.07 0.49 -7.03
N CYS A 248 3.32 0.00 -7.09
CA CYS A 248 3.70 -1.29 -6.52
C CYS A 248 3.55 -1.30 -4.99
N GLN A 249 3.99 -0.24 -4.31
CA GLN A 249 3.86 -0.12 -2.85
C GLN A 249 2.39 -0.09 -2.41
N LEU A 250 1.54 0.65 -3.13
CA LEU A 250 0.10 0.66 -2.90
C LEU A 250 -0.52 -0.72 -3.21
N LEU A 251 -0.07 -1.40 -4.26
CA LEU A 251 -0.55 -2.74 -4.61
C LEU A 251 -0.21 -3.76 -3.52
N ASP A 252 0.96 -3.66 -2.88
CA ASP A 252 1.32 -4.51 -1.74
C ASP A 252 0.40 -4.26 -0.54
N MET A 253 0.03 -2.99 -0.27
CA MET A 253 -0.97 -2.66 0.75
C MET A 253 -2.35 -3.24 0.41
N LEU A 254 -2.78 -3.15 -0.85
CA LEU A 254 -4.04 -3.74 -1.29
C LEU A 254 -4.01 -5.26 -1.17
N LYS A 255 -2.90 -5.92 -1.53
CA LYS A 255 -2.70 -7.36 -1.37
C LYS A 255 -2.79 -7.78 0.10
N PHE A 256 -2.25 -6.96 1.01
CA PHE A 256 -2.40 -7.18 2.45
C PHE A 256 -3.87 -7.16 2.89
N TYR A 257 -4.65 -6.15 2.47
CA TYR A 257 -6.05 -6.04 2.89
C TYR A 257 -6.99 -7.05 2.22
N THR A 258 -6.84 -7.32 0.92
CA THR A 258 -7.63 -8.38 0.24
C THR A 258 -7.42 -9.75 0.89
N GLY A 259 -6.21 -10.00 1.38
CA GLY A 259 -5.87 -11.20 2.12
C GLY A 259 -6.02 -11.11 3.65
N PHE A 260 -6.63 -10.05 4.19
CA PHE A 260 -6.63 -9.78 5.64
C PHE A 260 -7.32 -10.89 6.44
N GLU A 261 -6.78 -11.21 7.62
CA GLU A 261 -7.24 -12.30 8.50
C GLU A 261 -8.51 -11.91 9.29
N ILE A 262 -9.61 -11.61 8.57
CA ILE A 262 -10.91 -11.24 9.12
C ILE A 262 -12.05 -12.00 8.45
N ASN A 263 -13.08 -12.34 9.22
CA ASN A 263 -14.34 -12.82 8.68
C ASN A 263 -15.23 -11.64 8.26
N ASP A 264 -15.44 -11.44 6.96
CA ASP A 264 -16.20 -10.30 6.43
C ASP A 264 -17.65 -10.20 6.96
N GLN A 265 -18.26 -11.33 7.33
CA GLN A 265 -19.63 -11.37 7.82
C GLN A 265 -19.70 -11.00 9.30
N THR A 266 -18.89 -11.65 10.14
CA THR A 266 -18.93 -11.42 11.60
C THR A 266 -18.12 -10.21 12.04
N GLY A 267 -17.12 -9.80 11.26
CA GLY A 267 -16.15 -8.77 11.62
C GLY A 267 -15.10 -9.23 12.63
N ASN A 268 -15.02 -10.53 12.93
CA ASN A 268 -14.05 -11.06 13.89
C ASN A 268 -12.74 -11.43 13.18
N ALA A 269 -11.62 -11.22 13.87
CA ALA A 269 -10.32 -11.74 13.43
C ALA A 269 -10.39 -13.27 13.27
N LEU A 270 -9.78 -13.78 12.20
CA LEU A 270 -9.66 -15.21 11.96
C LEU A 270 -8.55 -15.78 12.85
N THR A 271 -8.80 -16.96 13.41
CA THR A 271 -7.79 -17.73 14.13
C THR A 271 -6.86 -18.45 13.14
N GLU A 272 -5.66 -18.82 13.60
CA GLU A 272 -4.70 -19.61 12.80
C GLU A 272 -5.33 -20.91 12.27
N LYS A 273 -6.16 -21.57 13.08
CA LYS A 273 -6.90 -22.78 12.69
C LYS A 273 -7.91 -22.49 11.58
N GLU A 274 -8.64 -21.38 11.65
CA GLU A 274 -9.59 -20.98 10.61
C GLU A 274 -8.86 -20.63 9.31
N MET A 275 -7.74 -19.92 9.38
CA MET A 275 -6.89 -19.64 8.22
C MET A 275 -6.37 -20.91 7.56
N THR A 276 -5.90 -21.87 8.36
CA THR A 276 -5.45 -23.18 7.88
C THR A 276 -6.59 -23.94 7.20
N ASN A 277 -7.78 -23.96 7.81
CA ASN A 277 -8.95 -24.61 7.22
C ASN A 277 -9.37 -23.97 5.90
N ILE A 278 -9.39 -22.62 5.82
CA ILE A 278 -9.71 -21.90 4.57
C ILE A 278 -8.75 -22.29 3.45
N HIS A 279 -7.45 -22.35 3.75
CA HIS A 279 -6.43 -22.78 2.79
C HIS A 279 -6.64 -24.22 2.33
N TYR A 280 -6.87 -25.14 3.29
CA TYR A 280 -7.05 -26.56 3.00
C TYR A 280 -8.32 -26.81 2.20
N ASP A 281 -9.40 -26.09 2.49
CA ASP A 281 -10.66 -26.17 1.74
C ASP A 281 -10.48 -25.70 0.29
N ARG A 282 -9.69 -24.65 0.06
CA ARG A 282 -9.35 -24.17 -1.29
C ARG A 282 -8.58 -25.26 -2.06
N ILE A 283 -7.47 -25.76 -1.51
CA ILE A 283 -6.69 -26.84 -2.15
C ILE A 283 -7.54 -28.08 -2.38
N THR A 284 -8.33 -28.50 -1.39
CA THR A 284 -9.21 -29.67 -1.50
C THR A 284 -10.23 -29.50 -2.61
N SER A 285 -10.82 -28.30 -2.76
CA SER A 285 -11.76 -28.01 -3.85
C SER A 285 -11.09 -28.09 -5.23
N LEU A 286 -9.86 -27.60 -5.34
CA LEU A 286 -9.05 -27.69 -6.56
C LEU A 286 -8.65 -29.14 -6.88
N GLN A 287 -8.25 -29.93 -5.88
CA GLN A 287 -7.94 -31.35 -6.04
C GLN A 287 -9.17 -32.17 -6.45
N ARG A 288 -10.36 -31.86 -5.92
CA ARG A 288 -11.62 -32.49 -6.34
C ARG A 288 -11.93 -32.19 -7.81
N ALA A 289 -11.79 -30.94 -8.24
CA ALA A 289 -11.99 -30.55 -9.63
C ALA A 289 -10.97 -31.26 -10.55
N ALA A 290 -9.69 -31.25 -10.15
CA ALA A 290 -8.60 -31.96 -10.84
C ALA A 290 -8.90 -33.45 -11.01
N PHE A 291 -9.25 -34.15 -9.93
CA PHE A 291 -9.54 -35.59 -9.95
C PHE A 291 -10.72 -35.95 -10.87
N ALA A 292 -11.78 -35.15 -10.82
CA ALA A 292 -13.02 -35.47 -11.54
C ALA A 292 -12.97 -35.15 -13.03
N HIS A 293 -12.24 -34.12 -13.43
CA HIS A 293 -12.37 -33.54 -14.77
C HIS A 293 -11.06 -33.43 -15.56
N PHE A 294 -9.89 -33.58 -14.92
CA PHE A 294 -8.59 -33.31 -15.54
C PHE A 294 -7.60 -34.46 -15.32
N PRO A 295 -7.54 -35.45 -16.23
CA PRO A 295 -6.63 -36.59 -16.11
C PRO A 295 -5.15 -36.19 -16.00
N GLU A 296 -4.77 -35.09 -16.64
CA GLU A 296 -3.42 -34.48 -16.60
C GLU A 296 -2.99 -34.09 -15.17
N LEU A 297 -3.95 -33.87 -14.26
CA LEU A 297 -3.73 -33.43 -12.89
C LEU A 297 -3.96 -34.56 -11.86
N GLN A 298 -3.97 -35.82 -12.28
CA GLN A 298 -4.23 -36.95 -11.38
C GLN A 298 -3.22 -37.04 -10.23
N ASP A 299 -1.93 -36.87 -10.50
CA ASP A 299 -0.88 -36.89 -9.48
C ASP A 299 -1.03 -35.74 -8.48
N PHE A 300 -1.40 -34.55 -8.97
CA PHE A 300 -1.69 -33.39 -8.12
C PHE A 300 -2.90 -33.66 -7.21
N ALA A 301 -3.95 -34.27 -7.76
CA ALA A 301 -5.19 -34.53 -7.06
C ALA A 301 -5.06 -35.56 -5.92
N LEU A 302 -4.11 -36.49 -6.03
CA LEU A 302 -3.87 -37.56 -5.04
C LEU A 302 -2.76 -37.22 -4.04
N SER A 303 -2.03 -36.13 -4.26
CA SER A 303 -0.94 -35.69 -3.39
C SER A 303 -1.45 -35.05 -2.10
N ASN A 304 -0.65 -35.08 -1.03
CA ASN A 304 -0.96 -34.34 0.19
C ASN A 304 -0.85 -32.83 -0.02
N VAL A 305 -1.65 -32.05 0.71
CA VAL A 305 -1.72 -30.57 0.58
C VAL A 305 -0.33 -29.93 0.64
N ALA A 306 0.48 -30.28 1.65
CA ALA A 306 1.81 -29.69 1.84
C ALA A 306 2.82 -29.99 0.72
N ALA A 307 2.56 -30.97 -0.15
CA ALA A 307 3.42 -31.24 -1.32
C ALA A 307 3.05 -30.35 -2.52
N VAL A 308 1.82 -29.84 -2.56
CA VAL A 308 1.25 -29.17 -3.75
C VAL A 308 0.88 -27.71 -3.53
N ASP A 309 0.84 -27.23 -2.30
CA ASP A 309 0.36 -25.89 -1.96
C ASP A 309 1.41 -24.78 -2.02
N THR A 310 2.67 -25.09 -2.32
CA THR A 310 3.70 -24.06 -2.55
C THR A 310 3.56 -23.45 -3.95
N ARG A 311 3.90 -22.17 -4.09
CA ARG A 311 3.92 -21.48 -5.40
C ARG A 311 4.71 -22.27 -6.45
N GLN A 312 5.89 -22.77 -6.07
CA GLN A 312 6.76 -23.57 -6.94
C GLN A 312 6.08 -24.88 -7.39
N SER A 313 5.44 -25.61 -6.46
CA SER A 313 4.69 -26.83 -6.79
C SER A 313 3.51 -26.54 -7.71
N LEU A 314 2.71 -25.50 -7.42
CA LEU A 314 1.58 -25.10 -8.25
C LEU A 314 2.02 -24.72 -9.66
N THR A 315 3.06 -23.89 -9.81
CA THR A 315 3.60 -23.53 -11.13
C THR A 315 4.09 -24.76 -11.89
N LYS A 316 4.69 -25.75 -11.22
CA LYS A 316 5.11 -27.00 -11.85
C LYS A 316 3.92 -27.83 -12.36
N HIS A 317 2.88 -27.99 -11.55
CA HIS A 317 1.69 -28.78 -11.90
C HIS A 317 0.79 -28.10 -12.94
N PHE A 318 0.63 -26.78 -12.89
CA PHE A 318 -0.29 -26.06 -13.78
C PHE A 318 0.40 -25.42 -14.98
N GLY A 319 1.71 -25.14 -14.91
CA GLY A 319 2.42 -24.39 -15.95
C GLY A 319 2.53 -25.09 -17.31
N HIS A 320 2.49 -26.42 -17.34
CA HIS A 320 2.55 -27.20 -18.58
C HIS A 320 1.17 -27.36 -19.26
N LEU A 321 0.08 -26.99 -18.58
CA LEU A 321 -1.27 -27.09 -19.11
C LEU A 321 -1.52 -26.07 -20.23
N SER A 322 -2.51 -26.39 -21.07
CA SER A 322 -2.99 -25.48 -22.11
C SER A 322 -3.80 -24.32 -21.51
N PRO A 323 -3.87 -23.14 -22.16
CA PRO A 323 -4.72 -22.04 -21.71
C PRO A 323 -6.19 -22.46 -21.54
N ASN A 324 -6.72 -23.29 -22.45
CA ASN A 324 -8.10 -23.78 -22.37
C ASN A 324 -8.31 -24.68 -21.14
N THR A 325 -7.34 -25.54 -20.82
CA THR A 325 -7.39 -26.39 -19.62
C THR A 325 -7.38 -25.53 -18.36
N LEU A 326 -6.49 -24.53 -18.27
CA LEU A 326 -6.41 -23.61 -17.12
C LEU A 326 -7.71 -22.81 -16.94
N HIS A 327 -8.30 -22.32 -18.03
CA HIS A 327 -9.58 -21.64 -18.00
C HIS A 327 -10.67 -22.57 -17.44
N ARG A 328 -10.77 -23.80 -17.95
CA ARG A 328 -11.76 -24.78 -17.46
C ARG A 328 -11.57 -25.08 -15.97
N VAL A 329 -10.34 -25.22 -15.48
CA VAL A 329 -10.08 -25.36 -14.04
C VAL A 329 -10.62 -24.15 -13.26
N ALA A 330 -10.32 -22.94 -13.72
CA ALA A 330 -10.81 -21.71 -13.08
C ALA A 330 -12.35 -21.59 -13.12
N SER A 331 -13.01 -22.05 -14.19
CA SER A 331 -14.47 -22.04 -14.28
C SER A 331 -15.12 -23.02 -13.30
N TYR A 332 -14.55 -24.22 -13.10
CA TYR A 332 -15.01 -25.16 -12.07
C TYR A 332 -14.94 -24.58 -10.65
N LEU A 333 -13.96 -23.71 -10.40
CA LEU A 333 -13.80 -23.01 -9.13
C LEU A 333 -14.64 -21.73 -9.02
N CYS A 334 -15.53 -21.49 -10.00
CA CYS A 334 -16.38 -20.30 -10.07
C CYS A 334 -15.58 -18.99 -10.12
N LEU A 335 -14.40 -18.99 -10.75
CA LEU A 335 -13.54 -17.81 -10.93
C LEU A 335 -13.74 -17.17 -12.29
N LEU A 336 -14.03 -17.98 -13.31
CA LEU A 336 -14.27 -17.56 -14.68
C LEU A 336 -15.61 -18.13 -15.20
N PRO A 337 -16.22 -17.52 -16.22
CA PRO A 337 -17.34 -18.13 -16.92
C PRO A 337 -16.95 -19.49 -17.51
N GLU A 338 -17.94 -20.34 -17.79
CA GLU A 338 -17.69 -21.61 -18.46
C GLU A 338 -17.14 -21.37 -19.88
N LEU A 339 -16.09 -22.11 -20.25
CA LEU A 339 -15.52 -22.09 -21.60
C LEU A 339 -16.24 -23.13 -22.48
N PRO A 340 -17.00 -22.71 -23.51
CA PRO A 340 -17.63 -23.65 -24.44
C PRO A 340 -16.60 -24.55 -25.15
N GLU A 341 -16.98 -25.80 -25.48
CA GLU A 341 -16.03 -26.77 -26.05
C GLU A 341 -15.40 -26.33 -27.37
N GLU A 342 -16.12 -25.52 -28.16
CA GLU A 342 -15.70 -25.05 -29.48
C GLU A 342 -14.97 -23.70 -29.46
N GLN A 343 -14.75 -23.10 -28.29
CA GLN A 343 -14.12 -21.78 -28.16
C GLN A 343 -12.79 -21.86 -27.42
N ASP A 344 -11.81 -21.12 -27.93
CA ASP A 344 -10.57 -20.86 -27.22
C ASP A 344 -10.76 -19.75 -26.18
N THR A 345 -9.96 -19.82 -25.12
CA THR A 345 -9.94 -18.78 -24.09
C THR A 345 -9.52 -17.42 -24.67
N SER A 346 -10.19 -16.36 -24.25
CA SER A 346 -9.77 -14.97 -24.52
C SER A 346 -8.72 -14.45 -23.53
N TYR A 347 -8.44 -15.21 -22.47
CA TYR A 347 -7.48 -14.83 -21.43
C TYR A 347 -6.08 -15.40 -21.72
N ASP A 348 -5.07 -14.58 -21.43
CA ASP A 348 -3.67 -14.97 -21.54
C ASP A 348 -3.31 -16.11 -20.59
N LYS A 349 -2.40 -16.99 -21.03
CA LYS A 349 -1.93 -18.12 -20.22
C LYS A 349 -1.35 -17.67 -18.88
N GLU A 350 -0.58 -16.59 -18.88
CA GLU A 350 0.08 -16.05 -17.68
C GLU A 350 -0.95 -15.60 -16.65
N LEU A 351 -2.01 -14.92 -17.09
CA LEU A 351 -3.12 -14.48 -16.24
C LEU A 351 -3.85 -15.68 -15.62
N LEU A 352 -4.18 -16.69 -16.42
CA LEU A 352 -4.86 -17.90 -15.95
C LEU A 352 -4.02 -18.69 -14.94
N LEU A 353 -2.72 -18.80 -15.21
CA LEU A 353 -1.78 -19.47 -14.31
C LEU A 353 -1.64 -18.69 -12.99
N GLU A 354 -1.43 -17.38 -13.06
CA GLU A 354 -1.30 -16.55 -11.85
C GLU A 354 -2.57 -16.55 -11.02
N LEU A 355 -3.75 -16.55 -11.64
CA LEU A 355 -5.04 -16.65 -10.97
C LEU A 355 -5.15 -17.93 -10.13
N LEU A 356 -4.77 -19.08 -10.71
CA LEU A 356 -4.80 -20.36 -10.01
C LEU A 356 -3.71 -20.44 -8.94
N VAL A 357 -2.51 -19.96 -9.23
CA VAL A 357 -1.37 -20.03 -8.30
C VAL A 357 -1.58 -19.12 -7.09
N SER A 358 -1.82 -17.82 -7.30
CA SER A 358 -1.97 -16.83 -6.22
C SER A 358 -3.14 -17.13 -5.27
N ARG A 359 -4.21 -17.77 -5.76
CA ARG A 359 -5.37 -18.15 -4.95
C ARG A 359 -5.09 -19.32 -4.00
N HIS A 360 -4.21 -20.23 -4.40
CA HIS A 360 -3.97 -21.52 -3.74
C HIS A 360 -2.57 -21.62 -3.12
N GLU A 361 -1.68 -20.67 -3.35
CA GLU A 361 -0.35 -20.69 -2.73
C GLU A 361 -0.44 -20.53 -1.21
N ARG A 362 0.43 -21.24 -0.50
CA ARG A 362 0.59 -21.11 0.94
C ARG A 362 0.99 -19.67 1.27
N ARG A 363 0.26 -19.07 2.21
CA ARG A 363 0.53 -17.73 2.73
C ARG A 363 1.17 -17.82 4.10
N ILE A 364 2.09 -16.90 4.38
CA ILE A 364 2.56 -16.64 5.75
C ILE A 364 1.49 -15.82 6.48
N SER A 365 1.39 -16.01 7.79
CA SER A 365 0.44 -15.24 8.61
C SER A 365 0.88 -13.77 8.75
N GLN A 366 -0.06 -12.90 9.08
CA GLN A 366 0.24 -11.49 9.35
C GLN A 366 1.24 -11.31 10.50
N ILE A 367 1.19 -12.19 11.52
CA ILE A 367 2.11 -12.18 12.65
C ILE A 367 3.51 -12.60 12.21
N GLU A 368 3.65 -13.66 11.42
CA GLU A 368 4.94 -14.09 10.88
C GLU A 368 5.55 -13.01 9.98
N GLN A 369 4.73 -12.35 9.16
CA GLN A 369 5.17 -11.25 8.32
C GLN A 369 5.70 -10.08 9.17
N LEU A 370 4.99 -9.70 10.23
CA LEU A 370 5.42 -8.66 11.16
C LEU A 370 6.73 -9.03 11.88
N ASN A 371 6.87 -10.27 12.34
CA ASN A 371 8.06 -10.74 13.05
C ASN A 371 9.32 -10.74 12.16
N GLN A 372 9.15 -10.82 10.84
CA GLN A 372 10.24 -10.75 9.87
C GLN A 372 10.67 -9.30 9.56
N MET A 373 9.91 -8.29 10.00
CA MET A 373 10.22 -6.89 9.69
C MET A 373 11.40 -6.39 10.53
N PRO A 374 12.46 -5.85 9.90
CA PRO A 374 13.50 -5.13 10.60
C PRO A 374 12.94 -3.89 11.32
N LEU A 375 13.40 -3.65 12.54
CA LEU A 375 13.00 -2.47 13.32
C LEU A 375 13.64 -1.17 12.79
N TYR A 376 14.90 -1.26 12.32
CA TYR A 376 15.64 -0.09 11.85
C TYR A 376 15.48 0.11 10.33
N PRO A 377 15.33 1.36 9.87
CA PRO A 377 15.26 1.65 8.45
C PRO A 377 16.62 1.46 7.78
N THR A 378 16.58 1.21 6.47
CA THR A 378 17.78 1.07 5.62
C THR A 378 17.80 2.16 4.55
N GLU A 379 18.89 2.28 3.80
CA GLU A 379 19.03 3.22 2.68
C GLU A 379 17.89 3.12 1.65
N LYS A 380 17.25 1.94 1.54
CA LYS A 380 16.12 1.70 0.62
C LYS A 380 14.81 2.34 1.09
N ILE A 381 14.71 2.69 2.37
CA ILE A 381 13.50 3.25 2.99
C ILE A 381 13.71 4.72 3.30
N ILE A 382 14.87 5.10 3.86
CA ILE A 382 15.14 6.44 4.40
C ILE A 382 14.90 7.55 3.37
N TRP A 383 15.27 7.34 2.10
CA TRP A 383 15.09 8.31 1.02
C TRP A 383 13.93 7.99 0.07
N ASP A 384 13.07 7.03 0.42
CA ASP A 384 11.88 6.73 -0.36
C ASP A 384 10.72 7.68 0.01
N GLU A 385 10.52 8.71 -0.80
CA GLU A 385 9.55 9.79 -0.51
C GLU A 385 8.08 9.35 -0.59
N ASN A 386 7.80 8.17 -1.14
CA ASN A 386 6.45 7.60 -1.18
C ASN A 386 5.96 7.11 0.19
N ILE A 387 6.90 6.76 1.07
CA ILE A 387 6.65 6.22 2.41
C ILE A 387 7.30 7.05 3.52
N VAL A 388 8.33 7.83 3.20
CA VAL A 388 8.98 8.81 4.10
C VAL A 388 8.94 10.17 3.40
N PRO A 389 7.76 10.82 3.36
CA PRO A 389 7.60 12.10 2.68
C PRO A 389 8.44 13.20 3.36
N THR A 390 8.82 14.21 2.58
CA THR A 390 9.48 15.41 3.12
C THR A 390 8.46 16.40 3.68
N GLU A 391 8.91 17.36 4.49
CA GLU A 391 8.10 18.51 4.93
C GLU A 391 7.48 19.31 3.76
N TYR A 392 8.01 19.20 2.55
CA TYR A 392 7.52 19.88 1.35
C TYR A 392 6.40 19.12 0.63
N TYR A 393 5.95 17.99 1.15
CA TYR A 393 4.86 17.23 0.56
C TYR A 393 3.58 18.10 0.45
N SER A 394 3.12 18.33 -0.79
CA SER A 394 2.02 19.25 -1.06
C SER A 394 0.63 18.66 -0.79
N GLY A 395 0.52 17.32 -0.66
CA GLY A 395 -0.76 16.62 -0.58
C GLY A 395 -1.44 16.38 -1.93
N GLU A 396 -0.80 16.74 -3.06
CA GLU A 396 -1.37 16.51 -4.41
C GLU A 396 -1.31 15.03 -4.83
N GLY A 397 -0.20 14.35 -4.54
CA GLY A 397 -0.04 12.91 -4.74
C GLY A 397 -0.68 12.09 -3.61
N CYS A 398 -0.73 10.77 -3.75
CA CYS A 398 -0.98 9.88 -2.61
C CYS A 398 0.35 9.33 -2.08
N LEU A 399 0.32 8.72 -0.90
CA LEU A 399 1.46 8.07 -0.27
C LEU A 399 1.08 6.63 0.07
N ALA A 400 2.06 5.73 0.08
CA ALA A 400 1.87 4.35 0.51
C ALA A 400 1.89 4.25 2.05
N LEU A 401 0.98 4.99 2.70
CA LEU A 401 0.90 5.13 4.14
C LEU A 401 -0.45 4.66 4.69
N PRO A 402 -0.48 4.01 5.86
CA PRO A 402 -1.73 3.73 6.53
C PRO A 402 -2.48 5.01 6.93
N LYS A 403 -3.80 5.03 6.77
CA LYS A 403 -4.65 6.12 7.26
C LYS A 403 -5.21 5.79 8.65
N LEU A 404 -5.20 6.77 9.55
CA LEU A 404 -5.88 6.71 10.85
C LEU A 404 -7.22 7.43 10.74
N ASN A 405 -8.31 6.70 10.99
CA ASN A 405 -9.66 7.24 11.00
C ASN A 405 -10.44 6.60 12.19
N LEU A 406 -11.77 6.61 12.14
CA LEU A 406 -12.63 6.16 13.24
C LEU A 406 -12.60 4.64 13.50
N GLN A 407 -12.34 3.83 12.47
CA GLN A 407 -12.48 2.37 12.54
C GLN A 407 -11.25 1.65 12.00
N PHE A 408 -11.04 0.45 12.54
CA PHE A 408 -10.00 -0.50 12.16
C PHE A 408 -10.64 -1.88 12.05
N LEU A 409 -10.11 -2.75 11.20
CA LEU A 409 -10.68 -4.09 10.97
C LEU A 409 -10.59 -4.96 12.23
N THR A 410 -9.42 -4.96 12.87
CA THR A 410 -9.12 -5.74 14.08
C THR A 410 -8.13 -4.99 14.96
N LEU A 411 -7.82 -5.52 16.15
CA LEU A 411 -6.75 -5.00 16.99
C LEU A 411 -5.39 -5.07 16.28
N HIS A 412 -5.14 -6.14 15.51
CA HIS A 412 -3.89 -6.27 14.76
C HIS A 412 -3.76 -5.16 13.71
N ASP A 413 -4.82 -4.86 12.97
CA ASP A 413 -4.85 -3.74 12.01
C ASP A 413 -4.51 -2.42 12.71
N TYR A 414 -5.23 -2.08 13.80
CA TYR A 414 -4.97 -0.88 14.58
C TYR A 414 -3.51 -0.75 15.01
N LEU A 415 -2.95 -1.80 15.63
CA LEU A 415 -1.57 -1.80 16.12
C LEU A 415 -0.58 -1.69 14.96
N LEU A 416 -0.82 -2.39 13.85
CA LEU A 416 0.07 -2.38 12.69
C LEU A 416 0.10 -1.02 11.99
N ARG A 417 -1.05 -0.34 11.85
CA ARG A 417 -1.08 1.02 11.28
C ARG A 417 -0.27 1.99 12.13
N ASN A 418 -0.47 1.97 13.46
CA ASN A 418 0.29 2.82 14.38
C ASN A 418 1.78 2.49 14.38
N PHE A 419 2.13 1.19 14.39
CA PHE A 419 3.52 0.74 14.30
C PHE A 419 4.21 1.24 13.03
N ASN A 420 3.56 1.10 11.88
CA ASN A 420 4.13 1.55 10.61
C ASN A 420 4.25 3.08 10.53
N LEU A 421 3.24 3.83 10.97
CA LEU A 421 3.30 5.29 10.96
C LEU A 421 4.40 5.81 11.90
N PHE A 422 4.51 5.26 13.11
CA PHE A 422 5.57 5.64 14.05
C PHE A 422 6.96 5.30 13.51
N ARG A 423 7.10 4.12 12.89
CA ARG A 423 8.36 3.69 12.26
C ARG A 423 8.76 4.61 11.10
N LEU A 424 7.81 5.03 10.26
CA LEU A 424 8.10 5.87 9.09
C LEU A 424 8.32 7.34 9.46
N GLU A 425 7.60 7.85 10.45
CA GLU A 425 7.80 9.20 10.98
C GLU A 425 9.16 9.35 11.66
N SER A 426 9.54 8.43 12.54
CA SER A 426 10.90 8.40 13.12
C SER A 426 11.99 8.22 12.06
N THR A 427 11.70 7.54 10.94
CA THR A 427 12.63 7.43 9.82
C THR A 427 12.90 8.78 9.14
N TYR A 428 11.93 9.70 9.13
CA TYR A 428 12.14 11.06 8.61
C TYR A 428 13.13 11.85 9.49
N GLU A 429 13.04 11.75 10.81
CA GLU A 429 14.03 12.37 11.71
C GLU A 429 15.42 11.78 11.50
N ILE A 430 15.52 10.45 11.38
CA ILE A 430 16.78 9.74 11.07
C ILE A 430 17.37 10.23 9.74
N ARG A 431 16.54 10.47 8.71
CA ARG A 431 17.00 11.06 7.44
C ARG A 431 17.65 12.41 7.66
N GLN A 432 16.99 13.32 8.38
CA GLN A 432 17.51 14.67 8.64
C GLN A 432 18.85 14.62 9.39
N ASP A 433 18.95 13.77 10.42
CA ASP A 433 20.18 13.60 11.19
C ASP A 433 21.33 13.08 10.33
N ILE A 434 21.07 12.04 9.52
CA ILE A 434 22.08 11.48 8.61
C ILE A 434 22.54 12.52 7.59
N GLU A 435 21.60 13.26 6.99
CA GLU A 435 21.92 14.29 5.99
C GLU A 435 22.81 15.40 6.58
N ASP A 436 22.45 15.95 7.75
CA ASP A 436 23.24 17.01 8.39
C ASP A 436 24.64 16.50 8.80
N ILE A 437 24.71 15.31 9.39
CA ILE A 437 25.97 14.69 9.83
C ILE A 437 26.91 14.47 8.65
N VAL A 438 26.46 13.79 7.60
CA VAL A 438 27.32 13.41 6.47
C VAL A 438 27.78 14.66 5.71
N PHE A 439 26.92 15.67 5.54
CA PHE A 439 27.34 16.94 4.95
C PHE A 439 28.41 17.68 5.78
N ARG A 440 28.36 17.58 7.12
CA ARG A 440 29.42 18.15 8.00
C ARG A 440 30.73 17.40 7.90
N MET A 441 30.67 16.07 7.81
CA MET A 441 31.87 15.23 7.69
C MET A 441 32.58 15.40 6.34
N LYS A 442 31.86 15.83 5.30
CA LYS A 442 32.41 16.11 3.94
C LYS A 442 33.20 14.93 3.38
N PRO A 443 32.56 13.81 3.04
CA PRO A 443 33.23 12.65 2.46
C PRO A 443 33.71 12.96 1.04
N TRP A 444 35.01 12.88 0.79
CA TRP A 444 35.62 13.05 -0.53
C TRP A 444 36.45 11.84 -0.94
N GLN A 445 36.63 11.70 -2.25
CA GLN A 445 37.47 10.66 -2.81
C GLN A 445 38.95 10.98 -2.59
N SER A 446 39.68 10.03 -2.04
CA SER A 446 41.14 10.04 -1.93
C SER A 446 41.82 9.65 -3.25
N GLU A 447 43.13 9.89 -3.35
CA GLU A 447 43.93 9.55 -4.54
C GLU A 447 43.91 8.06 -4.89
N TYR A 448 43.72 7.17 -3.91
CA TYR A 448 43.72 5.71 -4.09
C TYR A 448 42.30 5.10 -4.04
N GLY A 449 41.26 5.92 -4.18
CA GLY A 449 39.86 5.44 -4.21
C GLY A 449 39.23 5.14 -2.84
N GLY A 450 39.95 5.38 -1.75
CA GLY A 450 39.39 5.43 -0.38
C GLY A 450 38.63 6.73 -0.09
N VAL A 451 38.02 6.82 1.09
CA VAL A 451 37.34 8.03 1.58
C VAL A 451 38.26 8.88 2.45
N VAL A 452 38.21 10.20 2.27
CA VAL A 452 38.80 11.19 3.17
C VAL A 452 37.70 12.12 3.65
N PHE A 453 37.56 12.28 4.96
CA PHE A 453 36.61 13.20 5.55
C PHE A 453 37.27 14.57 5.77
N GLY A 454 36.77 15.59 5.06
CA GLY A 454 37.29 16.95 5.14
C GLY A 454 36.72 17.78 6.29
N GLY A 455 35.78 17.23 7.05
CA GLY A 455 35.14 17.88 8.19
C GLY A 455 34.92 16.92 9.36
N TRP A 456 34.20 17.40 10.36
CA TRP A 456 33.90 16.67 11.58
C TRP A 456 32.44 16.90 11.98
N ALA A 457 31.85 15.95 12.68
CA ALA A 457 30.52 16.05 13.25
C ALA A 457 30.56 15.65 14.73
N ARG A 458 29.75 16.31 15.57
CA ARG A 458 29.62 15.96 16.99
C ARG A 458 28.99 14.57 17.18
N MET A 459 27.98 14.27 16.38
CA MET A 459 27.14 13.06 16.46
C MET A 459 27.59 11.91 15.53
N ALA A 460 28.75 12.02 14.88
CA ALA A 460 29.32 10.89 14.14
C ALA A 460 30.84 10.82 14.23
N GLN A 461 31.35 9.60 14.21
CA GLN A 461 32.78 9.30 14.20
C GLN A 461 33.10 8.33 13.07
N THR A 462 34.34 8.42 12.59
CA THR A 462 34.86 7.47 11.61
C THR A 462 35.13 6.12 12.28
N ILE A 463 34.59 5.06 11.70
CA ILE A 463 34.81 3.69 12.17
C ILE A 463 36.24 3.27 11.78
N VAL A 464 37.03 2.88 12.78
CA VAL A 464 38.40 2.37 12.61
C VAL A 464 38.38 0.88 12.29
N SER A 465 37.56 0.12 13.02
CA SER A 465 37.32 -1.29 12.73
C SER A 465 35.88 -1.67 13.05
N PHE A 466 35.39 -2.64 12.29
CA PHE A 466 34.08 -3.26 12.47
C PHE A 466 34.25 -4.77 12.33
N SER A 467 33.74 -5.55 13.28
CA SER A 467 33.82 -7.02 13.21
C SER A 467 32.61 -7.66 13.87
N ILE A 468 31.95 -8.58 13.15
CA ILE A 468 30.88 -9.39 13.72
C ILE A 468 31.51 -10.46 14.61
N VAL A 469 31.16 -10.46 15.90
CA VAL A 469 31.77 -11.32 16.92
C VAL A 469 30.89 -12.49 17.31
N GLU A 470 29.57 -12.39 17.12
CA GLU A 470 28.63 -13.45 17.42
C GLU A 470 27.50 -13.49 16.39
N VAL A 471 27.18 -14.70 15.93
CA VAL A 471 25.94 -15.01 15.23
C VAL A 471 25.34 -16.23 15.92
N ALA A 472 24.32 -16.01 16.73
CA ALA A 472 23.63 -17.06 17.46
C ALA A 472 22.75 -17.89 16.52
N LYS A 473 22.48 -19.14 16.90
CA LYS A 473 21.56 -20.01 16.15
C LYS A 473 20.14 -19.42 16.18
N PRO A 474 19.36 -19.55 15.10
CA PRO A 474 17.93 -19.25 15.12
C PRO A 474 17.18 -20.02 16.20
N ASN A 475 16.09 -19.46 16.72
CA ASN A 475 15.15 -20.23 17.53
C ASN A 475 14.39 -21.24 16.64
N ILE A 476 13.77 -22.24 17.26
CA ILE A 476 12.99 -23.24 16.52
C ILE A 476 11.81 -22.55 15.83
N GLY A 477 11.74 -22.68 14.50
CA GLY A 477 10.67 -22.10 13.66
C GLY A 477 11.05 -20.77 13.01
N GLU A 478 12.06 -20.08 13.51
CA GLU A 478 12.55 -18.81 12.95
C GLU A 478 13.64 -19.07 11.90
N ASN A 479 13.68 -18.24 10.86
CA ASN A 479 14.70 -18.29 9.81
C ASN A 479 15.77 -17.19 9.94
N TRP A 480 15.75 -16.41 11.03
CA TRP A 480 16.75 -15.39 11.37
C TRP A 480 17.53 -15.78 12.64
N PRO A 481 18.79 -15.34 12.80
CA PRO A 481 19.57 -15.61 14.00
C PRO A 481 18.91 -14.99 15.24
N ALA A 482 18.92 -15.71 16.37
CA ALA A 482 18.34 -15.19 17.62
C ALA A 482 19.09 -13.96 18.17
N ARG A 483 20.36 -13.77 17.76
CA ARG A 483 21.20 -12.64 18.13
C ARG A 483 22.36 -12.50 17.16
N VAL A 484 22.69 -11.26 16.81
CA VAL A 484 23.94 -10.89 16.13
C VAL A 484 24.65 -9.88 17.02
N ARG A 485 25.98 -9.96 17.16
CA ARG A 485 26.76 -8.92 17.86
C ARG A 485 27.97 -8.52 17.05
N ALA A 486 28.34 -7.25 17.12
CA ALA A 486 29.51 -6.72 16.45
C ALA A 486 30.29 -5.76 17.35
N ASP A 487 31.60 -5.78 17.23
CA ASP A 487 32.49 -4.81 17.85
C ASP A 487 32.80 -3.70 16.84
N VAL A 488 32.61 -2.45 17.27
CA VAL A 488 32.92 -1.24 16.49
C VAL A 488 33.91 -0.40 17.27
N THR A 489 34.97 0.00 16.59
CA THR A 489 36.07 0.77 17.18
C THR A 489 36.09 2.16 16.58
N VAL A 490 36.12 3.19 17.42
CA VAL A 490 36.21 4.59 17.00
C VAL A 490 37.38 5.27 17.70
N ASN A 491 38.02 6.21 17.01
CA ASN A 491 39.08 7.02 17.59
C ASN A 491 38.51 8.36 18.07
N LEU A 492 38.44 8.57 19.37
CA LEU A 492 37.92 9.80 19.99
C LEU A 492 39.01 10.87 20.12
N ASN A 493 39.72 11.17 19.02
CA ASN A 493 40.64 12.30 18.94
C ASN A 493 39.87 13.61 18.70
N VAL A 494 39.02 13.97 19.66
CA VAL A 494 38.09 15.10 19.60
C VAL A 494 38.17 15.94 20.88
N GLN A 495 37.46 17.06 20.92
CA GLN A 495 37.38 17.90 22.12
C GLN A 495 36.78 17.12 23.30
N GLU A 496 37.23 17.44 24.51
CA GLU A 496 36.90 16.68 25.74
C GLU A 496 35.39 16.57 26.00
N HIS A 497 34.62 17.62 25.70
CA HIS A 497 33.16 17.55 25.84
C HIS A 497 32.51 16.53 24.88
N ILE A 498 32.97 16.46 23.62
CA ILE A 498 32.48 15.48 22.63
C ILE A 498 32.91 14.07 23.04
N LYS A 499 34.15 13.92 23.52
CA LYS A 499 34.64 12.65 24.04
C LYS A 499 33.77 12.15 25.20
N ASN A 500 33.42 13.02 26.15
CA ASN A 500 32.57 12.67 27.28
C ASN A 500 31.15 12.26 26.85
N GLU A 501 30.62 12.85 25.77
CA GLU A 501 29.32 12.47 25.21
C GLU A 501 29.35 11.08 24.57
N TRP A 502 30.38 10.77 23.78
CA TRP A 502 30.55 9.45 23.18
C TRP A 502 30.84 8.37 24.23
N GLU A 503 31.61 8.69 25.28
CA GLU A 503 31.78 7.82 26.46
C GLU A 503 30.51 7.76 27.34
N GLY A 504 29.57 8.68 27.09
CA GLY A 504 28.26 8.76 27.70
C GLY A 504 27.25 7.76 27.14
N LEU A 505 27.54 7.08 26.02
CA LEU A 505 26.67 6.06 25.45
C LEU A 505 26.35 4.96 26.48
N ARG A 506 25.08 4.56 26.53
CA ARG A 506 24.53 3.58 27.46
C ARG A 506 23.93 2.41 26.73
N LYS A 507 23.64 1.37 27.51
CA LYS A 507 22.94 0.20 27.00
C LYS A 507 21.57 0.64 26.48
N HIS A 508 21.15 0.08 25.35
CA HIS A 508 19.90 0.40 24.64
C HIS A 508 19.93 1.73 23.84
N ASP A 509 21.03 2.48 23.85
CA ASP A 509 21.19 3.60 22.92
C ASP A 509 21.27 3.08 21.49
N VAL A 510 20.56 3.73 20.57
CA VAL A 510 20.55 3.35 19.15
C VAL A 510 21.61 4.15 18.40
N CYS A 511 22.40 3.46 17.58
CA CYS A 511 23.37 4.05 16.68
C CYS A 511 23.10 3.61 15.23
N PHE A 512 23.59 4.38 14.27
CA PHE A 512 23.53 4.03 12.84
C PHE A 512 24.92 3.85 12.26
N LEU A 513 25.13 2.69 11.65
CA LEU A 513 26.32 2.33 10.89
C LEU A 513 26.10 2.74 9.43
N ILE A 514 26.92 3.68 8.96
CA ILE A 514 26.76 4.30 7.65
C ILE A 514 27.97 4.00 6.77
N THR A 515 27.73 3.55 5.54
CA THR A 515 28.76 3.35 4.52
C THR A 515 28.65 4.42 3.45
N VAL A 516 29.73 5.17 3.23
CA VAL A 516 29.86 6.14 2.13
C VAL A 516 31.01 5.74 1.21
N ARG A 517 30.80 5.88 -0.09
CA ARG A 517 31.79 5.70 -1.16
C ARG A 517 31.77 6.96 -2.03
N PRO A 518 32.48 8.02 -1.62
CA PRO A 518 32.39 9.30 -2.29
C PRO A 518 32.93 9.24 -3.72
N ASN A 519 32.26 9.96 -4.62
CA ASN A 519 32.59 10.12 -6.03
C ASN A 519 33.14 11.53 -6.34
N LEU A 520 33.05 12.46 -5.39
CA LEU A 520 33.49 13.84 -5.57
C LEU A 520 34.97 14.02 -5.16
N PRO A 521 35.78 14.74 -5.96
CA PRO A 521 37.15 15.08 -5.61
C PRO A 521 37.25 15.91 -4.33
N TYR A 522 38.40 15.83 -3.68
CA TYR A 522 38.72 16.61 -2.48
C TYR A 522 38.49 18.12 -2.69
N GLY A 523 37.83 18.75 -1.71
CA GLY A 523 37.55 20.19 -1.72
C GLY A 523 36.27 20.59 -2.47
N THR A 524 35.57 19.66 -3.13
CA THR A 524 34.30 19.94 -3.80
C THR A 524 33.23 20.38 -2.80
N ARG A 525 32.51 21.48 -3.10
CA ARG A 525 31.45 22.00 -2.22
C ARG A 525 30.19 21.15 -2.35
N PHE A 526 29.56 20.86 -1.23
CA PHE A 526 28.25 20.21 -1.20
C PHE A 526 27.11 21.24 -1.32
N ASP A 527 26.24 21.08 -2.31
CA ASP A 527 24.96 21.78 -2.44
C ASP A 527 23.83 20.94 -1.82
N ARG A 528 23.11 21.48 -0.82
CA ARG A 528 21.96 20.83 -0.17
C ARG A 528 20.73 20.70 -1.06
N ARG A 529 20.73 21.34 -2.23
CA ARG A 529 19.61 21.28 -3.21
C ARG A 529 19.72 20.10 -4.17
N GLN A 530 20.88 19.44 -4.22
CA GLN A 530 21.11 18.27 -5.06
C GLN A 530 20.78 16.98 -4.31
N PRO A 531 20.52 15.87 -5.02
CA PRO A 531 20.23 14.58 -4.38
C PRO A 531 21.36 14.13 -3.45
N PHE A 532 21.05 14.04 -2.16
CA PHE A 532 22.01 13.73 -1.10
C PHE A 532 22.79 12.43 -1.34
N VAL A 533 22.10 11.35 -1.73
CA VAL A 533 22.67 10.01 -1.90
C VAL A 533 23.72 9.99 -3.02
N GLU A 534 23.39 10.55 -4.19
CA GLU A 534 24.30 10.59 -5.35
C GLU A 534 25.53 11.45 -5.08
N GLN A 535 25.35 12.53 -4.33
CA GLN A 535 26.39 13.52 -4.07
C GLN A 535 27.37 13.09 -2.98
N THR A 536 26.89 12.40 -1.95
CA THR A 536 27.73 11.91 -0.84
C THR A 536 28.28 10.51 -1.10
N GLY A 537 27.71 9.80 -2.08
CA GLY A 537 28.02 8.40 -2.36
C GLY A 537 27.57 7.46 -1.24
N LEU A 538 26.47 7.78 -0.55
CA LEU A 538 25.93 6.90 0.48
C LEU A 538 25.49 5.56 -0.13
N VAL A 539 25.91 4.47 0.50
CA VAL A 539 25.66 3.10 0.01
C VAL A 539 24.79 2.29 0.96
N TYR A 540 25.07 2.31 2.25
CA TYR A 540 24.35 1.49 3.23
C TYR A 540 24.09 2.24 4.53
N VAL A 541 22.93 2.00 5.14
CA VAL A 541 22.58 2.42 6.50
C VAL A 541 22.04 1.22 7.28
N ARG A 542 22.62 0.92 8.44
CA ARG A 542 22.14 -0.13 9.34
C ARG A 542 22.04 0.41 10.76
N GLY A 543 20.90 0.22 11.41
CA GLY A 543 20.78 0.51 12.84
C GLY A 543 21.41 -0.59 13.69
N CYS A 544 21.88 -0.22 14.87
CA CYS A 544 22.37 -1.14 15.89
C CYS A 544 22.07 -0.60 17.30
N GLU A 545 22.01 -1.50 18.27
CA GLU A 545 21.75 -1.14 19.67
C GLU A 545 23.02 -1.32 20.51
N VAL A 546 23.41 -0.30 21.29
CA VAL A 546 24.60 -0.37 22.14
C VAL A 546 24.36 -1.41 23.25
N GLN A 547 25.22 -2.44 23.29
CA GLN A 547 25.28 -3.37 24.43
C GLN A 547 26.11 -2.77 25.57
N GLY A 548 27.22 -2.13 25.21
CA GLY A 548 28.08 -1.37 26.12
C GLY A 548 29.49 -1.18 25.57
N MET A 549 30.24 -0.28 26.19
CA MET A 549 31.64 -0.04 25.89
C MET A 549 32.50 -1.16 26.49
N LEU A 550 33.55 -1.60 25.78
CA LEU A 550 34.49 -2.59 26.28
C LEU A 550 35.57 -1.93 27.12
N ASP A 551 35.97 -2.60 28.21
CA ASP A 551 37.17 -2.28 28.97
C ASP A 551 38.44 -2.80 28.27
N ASP A 552 39.61 -2.42 28.79
CA ASP A 552 40.93 -2.87 28.29
C ASP A 552 41.12 -4.41 28.36
N LYS A 553 40.19 -5.14 28.98
CA LYS A 553 40.16 -6.60 29.08
C LYS A 553 39.12 -7.23 28.15
N GLY A 554 38.52 -6.46 27.26
CA GLY A 554 37.50 -6.91 26.30
C GLY A 554 36.17 -7.28 26.95
N ARG A 555 35.86 -6.76 28.15
CA ARG A 555 34.60 -7.02 28.86
C ARG A 555 33.68 -5.83 28.72
N VAL A 556 32.40 -6.09 28.50
CA VAL A 556 31.37 -5.05 28.45
C VAL A 556 31.27 -4.39 29.84
N ILE A 557 31.40 -3.07 29.87
CA ILE A 557 31.25 -2.26 31.08
C ILE A 557 29.76 -2.22 31.45
N GLU A 558 29.39 -2.87 32.55
CA GLU A 558 28.03 -2.75 33.11
C GLU A 558 27.85 -1.44 33.89
N GLU A 559 26.65 -0.86 33.83
CA GLU A 559 26.30 0.35 34.57
C GLU A 559 26.53 0.17 36.07
N GLY A 560 27.43 0.96 36.67
CA GLY A 560 27.60 1.06 38.12
C GLY A 560 29.03 0.95 38.68
N ARG A 561 30.08 0.78 37.86
CA ARG A 561 31.48 0.79 38.36
C ARG A 561 32.28 1.96 37.80
N SER A 562 32.46 3.00 38.59
CA SER A 562 33.43 4.07 38.33
C SER A 562 34.85 3.55 38.54
N PHE A 563 35.65 3.50 37.48
CA PHE A 563 37.11 3.40 37.57
C PHE A 563 37.79 4.36 36.59
N PRO A 564 38.96 4.92 36.96
CA PRO A 564 39.62 5.97 36.18
C PRO A 564 40.33 5.36 34.96
N ALA A 565 40.17 5.98 33.79
CA ALA A 565 40.79 5.52 32.55
C ALA A 565 42.10 6.27 32.23
N PRO A 566 43.09 5.58 31.65
CA PRO A 566 44.00 6.19 30.68
C PRO A 566 43.97 5.52 29.29
N TYR A 567 43.78 6.38 28.28
CA TYR A 567 44.28 6.39 26.88
C TYR A 567 43.91 5.36 25.77
N CYS A 568 43.21 5.94 24.77
CA CYS A 568 43.48 6.01 23.31
C CYS A 568 42.93 5.03 22.25
N GLU A 569 42.40 3.85 22.55
CA GLU A 569 41.61 3.07 21.57
C GLU A 569 40.44 2.41 22.30
N LYS A 570 39.22 2.54 21.76
CA LYS A 570 38.02 2.04 22.44
C LYS A 570 37.13 1.23 21.51
N HIS A 571 36.78 0.05 21.99
CA HIS A 571 35.90 -0.91 21.35
C HIS A 571 34.50 -0.83 22.00
N CYS A 572 33.44 -0.81 21.20
CA CYS A 572 32.06 -0.89 21.68
C CYS A 572 31.39 -2.11 21.05
N THR A 573 30.67 -2.90 21.84
CA THR A 573 29.88 -4.02 21.33
C THR A 573 28.44 -3.56 21.12
N PHE A 574 27.90 -3.87 19.94
CA PHE A 574 26.53 -3.61 19.54
C PHE A 574 25.78 -4.93 19.34
N GLN A 575 24.49 -4.91 19.64
CA GLN A 575 23.53 -5.99 19.39
C GLN A 575 22.62 -5.65 18.20
#